data_AF-A0A6B1CTP4-F1
#
_entry.id   AF-A0A6B1CTP4-F1
#
_cell.length_a   1.000
_cell.length_b   1.000
_cell.length_c   1.000
_cell.angle_alpha   90.00
_cell.angle_beta   90.00
_cell.angle_gamma   90.00
#
_symmetry.space_group_name_H-M   'P 1'
#
loop_
_entity.id
_entity.type
_entity.pdbx_description
1 polymer ?
#
loop_
_entity_poly.entity_id
_entity_poly.type
_entity_poly.pdbx_seq_one_letter_code
_entity_poly.pdbx_strand_id
1 'polypeptide(L)'
;MARSHILKGFSDLESALWVHKYHPGLTIRQMVRTALENGYSITDTARYEAVQLLSEWELADGKSRSLTPEGEAFYSLWETKRSVAIDFLHGRQYGLWTQKAPDQNIASWAYKNICDYLWERQTLPDREQDLVAYINDLRTSDEVVIPPDSGNAFSNKSINDAYDWLLPLDPPVLSSSEAGGNSIRDATFSQRTFCSTSLFLMALSYIVREYDTTFGALVKIDDTQKQVACRFCLINETSFDLMLDEALRRVSYLSVQRGWDGIYIVLNQRPEIRDFIE
;
A
#
# COMPACT_ATOMS: atom_id res chain seq x y z
N MET A 1 -10.23 6.96 -17.98
CA MET A 1 -11.35 6.17 -17.41
C MET A 1 -10.80 5.45 -16.20
N ALA A 2 -10.95 6.04 -15.01
CA ALA A 2 -10.42 5.49 -13.76
C ALA A 2 -11.18 4.21 -13.41
N ARG A 3 -10.48 3.07 -13.33
CA ARG A 3 -11.08 1.79 -12.92
C ARG A 3 -10.74 1.53 -11.46
N SER A 4 -11.76 1.32 -10.64
CA SER A 4 -11.66 1.16 -9.18
C SER A 4 -11.36 -0.28 -8.72
N HIS A 5 -10.59 -1.04 -9.49
CA HIS A 5 -10.26 -2.40 -9.08
C HIS A 5 -9.00 -2.37 -8.24
N ILE A 6 -9.16 -2.60 -6.95
CA ILE A 6 -8.08 -3.13 -6.14
C ILE A 6 -7.82 -4.53 -6.71
N LEU A 7 -6.57 -4.85 -7.00
CA LEU A 7 -6.21 -6.10 -7.67
C LEU A 7 -6.59 -7.33 -6.83
N LYS A 8 -6.85 -8.45 -7.52
CA LYS A 8 -6.91 -9.79 -6.92
C LYS A 8 -5.49 -10.30 -6.63
N GLY A 9 -5.02 -10.10 -5.40
CA GLY A 9 -3.88 -10.82 -4.81
C GLY A 9 -2.51 -10.63 -5.47
N PHE A 10 -1.49 -11.22 -4.83
CA PHE A 10 -0.08 -11.02 -5.18
C PHE A 10 0.50 -12.05 -6.17
N SER A 11 -0.17 -13.19 -6.38
CA SER A 11 0.30 -14.24 -7.32
C SER A 11 0.29 -13.77 -8.78
N ASP A 12 -0.69 -12.94 -9.14
CA ASP A 12 -0.77 -12.35 -10.47
C ASP A 12 0.31 -11.27 -10.68
N LEU A 13 0.70 -10.59 -9.60
CA LEU A 13 1.76 -9.59 -9.61
C LEU A 13 3.14 -10.21 -9.84
N GLU A 14 3.47 -11.30 -9.15
CA GLU A 14 4.74 -12.03 -9.35
C GLU A 14 4.92 -12.44 -10.82
N SER A 15 3.86 -13.02 -11.38
CA SER A 15 3.83 -13.43 -12.79
C SER A 15 3.99 -12.23 -13.74
N ALA A 16 3.36 -11.09 -13.43
CA ALA A 16 3.47 -9.89 -14.25
C ALA A 16 4.87 -9.27 -14.18
N LEU A 17 5.48 -9.20 -12.99
CA LEU A 17 6.84 -8.70 -12.79
C LEU A 17 7.85 -9.54 -13.58
N TRP A 18 7.77 -10.87 -13.44
CA TRP A 18 8.65 -11.80 -14.15
C TRP A 18 8.58 -11.62 -15.67
N VAL A 19 7.37 -11.50 -16.23
CA VAL A 19 7.22 -11.29 -17.67
C VAL A 19 7.77 -9.93 -18.11
N HIS A 20 7.52 -8.83 -17.38
CA HIS A 20 8.09 -7.52 -17.74
C HIS A 20 9.62 -7.49 -17.65
N LYS A 21 10.19 -8.27 -16.73
CA LYS A 21 11.63 -8.39 -16.54
C LYS A 21 12.31 -9.15 -17.67
N TYR A 22 11.83 -10.36 -17.98
CA TYR A 22 12.52 -11.28 -18.89
C TYR A 22 11.98 -11.27 -20.33
N HIS A 23 10.79 -10.72 -20.54
CA HIS A 23 10.12 -10.68 -21.83
C HIS A 23 9.49 -9.31 -22.11
N PRO A 24 10.29 -8.23 -22.17
CA PRO A 24 9.78 -6.88 -22.41
C PRO A 24 9.14 -6.75 -23.80
N GLY A 25 8.17 -5.84 -23.94
CA GLY A 25 7.51 -5.52 -25.21
C GLY A 25 6.41 -6.49 -25.66
N LEU A 26 6.12 -7.54 -24.90
CA LEU A 26 5.04 -8.47 -25.24
C LEU A 26 3.64 -7.83 -25.13
N THR A 27 2.75 -8.18 -26.06
CA THR A 27 1.32 -7.89 -25.93
C THR A 27 0.71 -8.64 -24.74
N ILE A 28 -0.44 -8.19 -24.18
CA ILE A 28 -1.02 -8.83 -22.97
C ILE A 28 -1.28 -10.32 -23.23
N ARG A 29 -1.82 -10.68 -24.40
CA ARG A 29 -2.04 -12.08 -24.80
C ARG A 29 -0.75 -12.88 -24.87
N GLN A 30 0.31 -12.31 -25.45
CA GLN A 30 1.61 -12.96 -25.53
C GLN A 30 2.20 -13.14 -24.14
N MET A 31 2.11 -12.11 -23.28
CA MET A 31 2.50 -12.23 -21.90
C MET A 31 1.80 -13.42 -21.26
N VAL A 32 0.45 -13.46 -21.23
CA VAL A 32 -0.36 -14.54 -20.60
C VAL A 32 0.15 -15.91 -21.01
N ARG A 33 0.25 -16.13 -22.33
CA ARG A 33 0.78 -17.37 -22.88
C ARG A 33 2.19 -17.68 -22.36
N THR A 34 3.11 -16.73 -22.41
CA THR A 34 4.49 -16.92 -21.95
C THR A 34 4.58 -17.30 -20.48
N ALA A 35 3.73 -16.75 -19.61
CA ALA A 35 3.77 -17.16 -18.21
C ALA A 35 3.13 -18.53 -17.97
N LEU A 36 2.04 -18.87 -18.66
CA LEU A 36 1.45 -20.21 -18.62
C LEU A 36 2.46 -21.27 -19.09
N GLU A 37 3.21 -20.97 -20.16
CA GLU A 37 4.30 -21.82 -20.67
C GLU A 37 5.45 -22.00 -19.67
N ASN A 38 5.62 -21.06 -18.73
CA ASN A 38 6.65 -21.09 -17.69
C ASN A 38 6.11 -21.49 -16.30
N GLY A 39 4.92 -22.10 -16.23
CA GLY A 39 4.39 -22.70 -15.00
C GLY A 39 3.68 -21.73 -14.04
N TYR A 40 3.47 -20.48 -14.44
CA TYR A 40 2.66 -19.53 -13.68
C TYR A 40 1.17 -19.68 -14.01
N SER A 41 0.31 -19.68 -13.00
CA SER A 41 -1.14 -19.60 -13.20
C SER A 41 -1.59 -18.14 -13.29
N ILE A 42 -2.18 -17.73 -14.41
CA ILE A 42 -2.74 -16.39 -14.55
C ILE A 42 -3.94 -16.38 -15.49
N THR A 43 -4.94 -15.55 -15.21
CA THR A 43 -6.05 -15.30 -16.14
C THR A 43 -5.79 -14.06 -16.99
N ASP A 44 -6.41 -13.98 -18.18
CA ASP A 44 -6.30 -12.82 -19.07
C ASP A 44 -6.68 -11.50 -18.36
N THR A 45 -7.75 -11.53 -17.55
CA THR A 45 -8.25 -10.37 -16.81
C THR A 45 -7.27 -9.94 -15.71
N ALA A 46 -6.80 -10.88 -14.90
CA ALA A 46 -5.89 -10.57 -13.80
C ALA A 46 -4.53 -10.07 -14.29
N ARG A 47 -4.05 -10.56 -15.44
CA ARG A 47 -2.83 -10.01 -16.05
C ARG A 47 -2.99 -8.58 -16.52
N TYR A 48 -4.12 -8.27 -17.15
CA TYR A 48 -4.39 -6.90 -17.60
C TYR A 48 -4.36 -5.93 -16.43
N GLU A 49 -5.01 -6.31 -15.32
CA GLU A 49 -5.03 -5.51 -14.10
C GLU A 49 -3.62 -5.38 -13.49
N ALA A 50 -2.83 -6.47 -13.42
CA ALA A 50 -1.47 -6.43 -12.89
C ALA A 50 -0.53 -5.56 -13.75
N VAL A 51 -0.63 -5.62 -15.08
CA VAL A 51 0.13 -4.75 -16.00
C VAL A 51 -0.24 -3.29 -15.81
N GLN A 52 -1.54 -3.00 -15.72
CA GLN A 52 -2.02 -1.64 -15.56
C GLN A 52 -1.54 -1.06 -14.23
N LEU A 53 -1.62 -1.85 -13.16
CA LEU A 53 -1.18 -1.45 -11.83
C LEU A 53 0.33 -1.23 -11.74
N LEU A 54 1.15 -2.10 -12.34
CA LEU A 54 2.60 -1.86 -12.45
C LEU A 54 2.89 -0.53 -13.16
N SER A 55 2.06 -0.15 -14.14
CA SER A 55 2.18 1.14 -14.82
C SER A 55 1.71 2.32 -13.96
N GLU A 56 0.58 2.17 -13.23
CA GLU A 56 0.06 3.16 -12.28
C GLU A 56 1.03 3.43 -11.12
N TRP A 57 1.78 2.40 -10.72
CA TRP A 57 2.87 2.50 -9.76
C TRP A 57 4.22 2.87 -10.37
N GLU A 58 4.25 3.22 -11.66
CA GLU A 58 5.47 3.63 -12.36
C GLU A 58 6.61 2.59 -12.28
N LEU A 59 6.28 1.33 -12.00
CA LEU A 59 7.20 0.19 -11.97
C LEU A 59 7.37 -0.40 -13.37
N ALA A 60 6.40 -0.22 -14.25
CA ALA A 60 6.49 -0.57 -15.65
C ALA A 60 6.15 0.63 -16.55
N ASP A 61 6.82 0.74 -17.68
CA ASP A 61 6.42 1.70 -18.70
C ASP A 61 5.26 1.12 -19.52
N GLY A 62 4.11 1.80 -19.52
CA GLY A 62 2.90 1.28 -20.15
C GLY A 62 2.99 1.11 -21.68
N LYS A 63 3.96 1.75 -22.35
CA LYS A 63 4.13 1.68 -23.82
C LYS A 63 5.07 0.54 -24.21
N SER A 64 6.26 0.52 -23.62
CA SER A 64 7.32 -0.45 -23.86
C SER A 64 7.11 -1.75 -23.10
N ARG A 65 6.29 -1.73 -22.03
CA ARG A 65 5.98 -2.88 -21.17
C ARG A 65 7.23 -3.56 -20.63
N SER A 66 8.25 -2.75 -20.37
CA SER A 66 9.43 -3.12 -19.61
C SER A 66 9.34 -2.53 -18.22
N LEU A 67 10.08 -3.11 -17.27
CA LEU A 67 10.27 -2.47 -15.97
C LEU A 67 10.99 -1.13 -16.14
N THR A 68 10.61 -0.14 -15.33
CA THR A 68 11.36 1.10 -15.16
C THR A 68 12.58 0.85 -14.27
N PRO A 69 13.52 1.80 -14.13
CA PRO A 69 14.61 1.66 -13.16
C PRO A 69 14.13 1.46 -11.71
N GLU A 70 12.93 1.94 -11.38
CA GLU A 70 12.26 1.73 -10.10
C GLU A 70 11.62 0.34 -10.03
N GLY A 71 10.99 -0.11 -11.12
CA GLY A 71 10.47 -1.47 -11.25
C GLY A 71 11.54 -2.54 -11.14
N GLU A 72 12.73 -2.28 -11.67
CA GLU A 72 13.89 -3.17 -11.55
C GLU A 72 14.39 -3.29 -10.10
N ALA A 73 14.44 -2.16 -9.40
CA ALA A 73 14.72 -2.12 -7.97
C ALA A 73 13.64 -2.89 -7.18
N PHE A 74 12.37 -2.68 -7.51
CA PHE A 74 11.25 -3.38 -6.88
C PHE A 74 11.29 -4.88 -7.12
N TYR A 75 11.57 -5.31 -8.35
CA TYR A 75 11.70 -6.73 -8.67
C TYR A 75 12.85 -7.37 -7.88
N SER A 76 13.98 -6.67 -7.76
CA SER A 76 15.10 -7.12 -6.92
C SER A 76 14.70 -7.25 -5.45
N LEU A 77 13.95 -6.28 -4.92
CA LEU A 77 13.39 -6.34 -3.56
C LEU A 77 12.40 -7.50 -3.40
N TRP A 78 11.54 -7.74 -4.39
CA TRP A 78 10.56 -8.83 -4.40
C TRP A 78 11.21 -10.22 -4.31
N GLU A 79 12.32 -10.41 -5.04
CA GLU A 79 13.07 -11.68 -5.07
C GLU A 79 13.89 -11.91 -3.79
N THR A 80 14.39 -10.83 -3.17
CA THR A 80 15.35 -10.93 -2.05
C THR A 80 14.71 -10.77 -0.68
N LYS A 81 13.74 -9.86 -0.54
CA LYS A 81 13.09 -9.47 0.72
C LYS A 81 11.59 -9.30 0.49
N ARG A 82 10.90 -10.39 0.13
CA ARG A 82 9.49 -10.39 -0.28
C ARG A 82 8.54 -9.70 0.69
N SER A 83 8.69 -9.89 2.01
CA SER A 83 7.86 -9.22 3.02
C SER A 83 8.00 -7.70 2.97
N VAL A 84 9.22 -7.20 2.76
CA VAL A 84 9.52 -5.76 2.59
C VAL A 84 8.90 -5.22 1.30
N ALA A 85 8.93 -6.00 0.22
CA ALA A 85 8.29 -5.62 -1.04
C ALA A 85 6.75 -5.53 -0.88
N ILE A 86 6.13 -6.47 -0.16
CA ILE A 86 4.69 -6.44 0.14
C ILE A 86 4.33 -5.21 0.97
N ASP A 87 5.10 -4.94 2.02
CA ASP A 87 4.94 -3.73 2.84
C ASP A 87 5.09 -2.44 2.01
N PHE A 88 6.05 -2.41 1.07
CA PHE A 88 6.20 -1.29 0.13
C PHE A 88 4.95 -1.09 -0.72
N LEU A 89 4.36 -2.17 -1.25
CA LEU A 89 3.13 -2.08 -2.05
C LEU A 89 1.95 -1.60 -1.21
N HIS A 90 1.80 -2.08 0.02
CA HIS A 90 0.82 -1.58 0.96
C HIS A 90 0.99 -0.07 1.19
N GLY A 91 2.20 0.37 1.53
CA GLY A 91 2.49 1.79 1.73
C GLY A 91 2.22 2.63 0.49
N ARG A 92 2.55 2.11 -0.71
CA ARG A 92 2.28 2.80 -1.97
C ARG A 92 0.78 2.91 -2.18
N GLN A 93 0.03 1.82 -2.04
CA GLN A 93 -1.42 1.81 -2.22
C GLN A 93 -2.14 2.68 -1.19
N TYR A 94 -1.67 2.75 0.05
CA TYR A 94 -2.23 3.61 1.10
C TYR A 94 -1.97 5.10 0.80
N GLY A 95 -0.76 5.46 0.36
CA GLY A 95 -0.32 6.85 0.18
C GLY A 95 -0.42 7.43 -1.24
N LEU A 96 -1.02 6.71 -2.20
CA LEU A 96 -1.09 7.12 -3.61
C LEU A 96 -2.18 8.18 -3.88
N TRP A 97 -3.28 8.14 -3.15
CA TRP A 97 -4.31 9.18 -3.22
C TRP A 97 -3.91 10.39 -2.38
N THR A 98 -4.23 11.59 -2.86
CA THR A 98 -4.01 12.84 -2.12
C THR A 98 -5.17 13.80 -2.35
N GLN A 99 -5.43 14.68 -1.38
CA GLN A 99 -6.48 15.70 -1.52
C GLN A 99 -6.18 16.73 -2.62
N LYS A 100 -4.91 16.86 -3.04
CA LYS A 100 -4.48 17.76 -4.13
C LYS A 100 -4.93 17.27 -5.51
N ALA A 101 -5.22 15.98 -5.66
CA ALA A 101 -5.69 15.35 -6.90
C ALA A 101 -6.82 14.35 -6.59
N PRO A 102 -7.98 14.84 -6.11
CA PRO A 102 -8.99 13.99 -5.50
C PRO A 102 -9.73 13.06 -6.49
N ASP A 103 -9.63 13.35 -7.78
CA ASP A 103 -10.19 12.56 -8.88
C ASP A 103 -9.26 11.42 -9.36
N GLN A 104 -8.04 11.37 -8.86
CA GLN A 104 -7.02 10.37 -9.22
C GLN A 104 -6.90 9.32 -8.12
N ASN A 105 -6.56 8.08 -8.46
CA ASN A 105 -6.24 7.01 -7.50
C ASN A 105 -7.35 6.72 -6.45
N ILE A 106 -8.62 6.77 -6.86
CA ILE A 106 -9.78 6.58 -5.95
C ILE A 106 -9.79 5.19 -5.31
N ALA A 107 -9.24 4.17 -5.98
CA ALA A 107 -9.05 2.86 -5.37
C ALA A 107 -8.11 2.91 -4.15
N SER A 108 -7.07 3.75 -4.21
CA SER A 108 -6.13 4.00 -3.11
C SER A 108 -6.79 4.79 -1.98
N TRP A 109 -7.66 5.75 -2.29
CA TRP A 109 -8.50 6.41 -1.28
C TRP A 109 -9.36 5.40 -0.53
N ALA A 110 -10.08 4.53 -1.25
CA ALA A 110 -10.93 3.54 -0.60
C ALA A 110 -10.10 2.55 0.23
N TYR A 111 -8.96 2.08 -0.30
CA TYR A 111 -8.03 1.21 0.41
C TYR A 111 -7.53 1.84 1.72
N LYS A 112 -7.10 3.11 1.68
CA LYS A 112 -6.70 3.86 2.87
C LYS A 112 -7.81 3.89 3.92
N ASN A 113 -9.03 4.24 3.53
CA ASN A 113 -10.14 4.36 4.50
C ASN A 113 -10.60 3.00 5.06
N ILE A 114 -10.46 1.91 4.30
CA ILE A 114 -10.63 0.54 4.82
C ILE A 114 -9.57 0.24 5.87
N CYS A 115 -8.29 0.54 5.58
CA CYS A 115 -7.18 0.34 6.51
C CYS A 115 -7.42 1.14 7.81
N ASP A 116 -7.82 2.41 7.70
CA ASP A 116 -8.11 3.28 8.84
C ASP A 116 -9.27 2.73 9.67
N TYR A 117 -10.37 2.33 9.02
CA TYR A 117 -11.52 1.72 9.69
C TYR A 117 -11.11 0.48 10.50
N LEU A 118 -10.37 -0.44 9.88
CA LEU A 118 -9.94 -1.67 10.52
C LEU A 118 -8.98 -1.40 11.68
N TRP A 119 -8.05 -0.47 11.48
CA TRP A 119 -7.08 -0.08 12.51
C TRP A 119 -7.75 0.52 13.74
N GLU A 120 -8.74 1.39 13.55
CA GLU A 120 -9.49 2.06 14.63
C GLU A 120 -10.44 1.10 15.35
N ARG A 121 -11.15 0.26 14.59
CA ARG A 121 -12.16 -0.67 15.15
C ARG A 121 -11.55 -1.93 15.74
N GLN A 122 -10.33 -2.28 15.31
CA GLN A 122 -9.63 -3.51 15.68
C GLN A 122 -10.46 -4.79 15.45
N THR A 123 -11.38 -4.75 14.48
CA THR A 123 -12.24 -5.87 14.12
C THR A 123 -12.67 -5.76 12.68
N LEU A 124 -12.97 -6.90 12.05
CA LEU A 124 -13.71 -6.91 10.81
C LEU A 124 -15.19 -6.54 11.08
N PRO A 125 -15.88 -5.93 10.11
CA PRO A 125 -17.33 -5.73 10.21
C PRO A 125 -18.05 -7.07 10.15
N ASP A 126 -19.21 -7.18 10.83
CA ASP A 126 -20.06 -8.38 10.77
C ASP A 126 -20.51 -8.70 9.33
N ARG A 127 -20.68 -7.66 8.51
CA ARG A 127 -21.04 -7.76 7.09
C ARG A 127 -20.19 -6.81 6.26
N GLU A 128 -19.62 -7.31 5.16
CA GLU A 128 -18.86 -6.48 4.19
C GLU A 128 -19.67 -5.28 3.69
N GLN A 129 -20.99 -5.43 3.58
CA GLN A 129 -21.90 -4.35 3.17
C GLN A 129 -21.86 -3.14 4.10
N ASP A 130 -21.58 -3.35 5.39
CA ASP A 130 -21.51 -2.26 6.37
C ASP A 130 -20.28 -1.39 6.10
N LEU A 131 -19.15 -2.01 5.73
CA LEU A 131 -17.96 -1.28 5.34
C LEU A 131 -18.11 -0.64 3.95
N VAL A 132 -18.82 -1.29 3.02
CA VAL A 132 -19.18 -0.65 1.74
C VAL A 132 -20.05 0.59 1.96
N ALA A 133 -21.04 0.53 2.85
CA ALA A 133 -21.88 1.67 3.20
C ALA A 133 -21.04 2.79 3.81
N TYR A 134 -20.21 2.46 4.81
CA TYR A 134 -19.30 3.41 5.46
C TYR A 134 -18.40 4.15 4.45
N ILE A 135 -17.76 3.43 3.53
CA ILE A 135 -16.89 4.03 2.51
C ILE A 135 -17.71 4.90 1.54
N ASN A 136 -18.92 4.50 1.15
CA ASN A 136 -19.77 5.32 0.29
C ASN A 136 -20.25 6.59 1.00
N ASP A 137 -20.56 6.52 2.30
CA ASP A 137 -20.97 7.68 3.10
C ASP A 137 -19.82 8.69 3.21
N LEU A 138 -18.59 8.21 3.49
CA LEU A 138 -17.38 9.04 3.49
C LEU A 138 -17.14 9.73 2.15
N ARG A 139 -17.42 9.05 1.03
CA ARG A 139 -17.25 9.61 -0.31
C ARG A 139 -18.19 10.80 -0.56
N THR A 140 -19.32 10.83 0.12
CA THR A 140 -20.33 11.88 0.00
C THR A 140 -20.27 12.92 1.11
N SER A 141 -19.31 12.82 2.03
CA SER A 141 -19.17 13.77 3.13
C SER A 141 -18.57 15.10 2.64
N ASP A 142 -18.90 16.19 3.34
CA ASP A 142 -18.37 17.52 3.04
C ASP A 142 -16.86 17.65 3.36
N GLU A 143 -16.28 16.66 4.04
CA GLU A 143 -14.87 16.63 4.44
C GLU A 143 -13.95 16.26 3.27
N VAL A 144 -14.47 15.54 2.27
CA VAL A 144 -13.68 15.06 1.12
C VAL A 144 -14.38 15.38 -0.19
N VAL A 145 -13.78 16.27 -0.99
CA VAL A 145 -14.32 16.64 -2.31
C VAL A 145 -13.88 15.63 -3.37
N ILE A 146 -14.55 14.48 -3.43
CA ILE A 146 -14.41 13.52 -4.53
C ILE A 146 -15.45 13.86 -5.61
N PRO A 147 -15.05 14.15 -6.86
CA PRO A 147 -16.03 14.48 -7.90
C PRO A 147 -17.06 13.35 -8.10
N PRO A 148 -18.35 13.65 -8.27
CA PRO A 148 -19.41 12.63 -8.38
C PRO A 148 -19.19 11.61 -9.50
N ASP A 149 -18.56 12.05 -10.60
CA ASP A 149 -18.28 11.23 -11.79
C ASP A 149 -16.94 10.48 -11.70
N SER A 150 -16.25 10.58 -10.56
CA SER A 150 -14.93 10.00 -10.38
C SER A 150 -15.03 8.62 -9.72
N GLY A 151 -14.49 7.62 -10.42
CA GLY A 151 -14.43 6.22 -9.97
C GLY A 151 -15.73 5.44 -10.17
N ASN A 152 -15.64 4.10 -10.12
CA ASN A 152 -16.82 3.24 -10.16
C ASN A 152 -17.45 3.11 -8.77
N ALA A 153 -18.68 2.57 -8.71
CA ALA A 153 -19.33 2.22 -7.46
C ALA A 153 -18.48 1.25 -6.62
N PHE A 154 -18.29 1.60 -5.35
CA PHE A 154 -17.63 0.75 -4.38
C PHE A 154 -18.52 -0.44 -4.01
N SER A 155 -17.95 -1.65 -3.91
CA SER A 155 -18.71 -2.89 -3.74
C SER A 155 -18.02 -3.87 -2.82
N ASN A 156 -18.71 -4.96 -2.44
CA ASN A 156 -18.09 -6.06 -1.69
C ASN A 156 -16.85 -6.63 -2.37
N LYS A 157 -16.79 -6.61 -3.70
CA LYS A 157 -15.59 -7.04 -4.42
C LYS A 157 -14.39 -6.17 -4.04
N SER A 158 -14.57 -4.85 -3.96
CA SER A 158 -13.51 -3.92 -3.57
C SER A 158 -13.00 -4.16 -2.14
N ILE A 159 -13.89 -4.57 -1.21
CA ILE A 159 -13.51 -4.97 0.14
C ILE A 159 -12.65 -6.24 0.12
N ASN A 160 -13.11 -7.28 -0.58
CA ASN A 160 -12.37 -8.53 -0.69
C ASN A 160 -11.01 -8.33 -1.34
N ASP A 161 -10.97 -7.53 -2.41
CA ASP A 161 -9.72 -7.15 -3.05
C ASP A 161 -8.79 -6.44 -2.03
N ALA A 162 -9.29 -5.53 -1.17
CA ALA A 162 -8.49 -4.91 -0.11
C ALA A 162 -7.95 -5.94 0.91
N TYR A 163 -8.76 -6.94 1.30
CA TYR A 163 -8.31 -8.00 2.19
C TYR A 163 -7.21 -8.86 1.55
N ASP A 164 -7.28 -9.13 0.25
CA ASP A 164 -6.22 -9.83 -0.48
C ASP A 164 -4.87 -9.09 -0.41
N TRP A 165 -4.88 -7.75 -0.31
CA TRP A 165 -3.67 -6.94 -0.09
C TRP A 165 -3.15 -6.97 1.34
N LEU A 166 -4.02 -7.20 2.32
CA LEU A 166 -3.67 -7.20 3.74
C LEU A 166 -3.21 -8.58 4.23
N LEU A 167 -3.71 -9.65 3.62
CA LEU A 167 -3.44 -11.04 4.02
C LEU A 167 -1.96 -11.41 4.13
N PRO A 168 -1.08 -11.03 3.18
CA PRO A 168 0.31 -11.48 3.20
C PRO A 168 1.26 -10.47 3.85
N LEU A 169 0.73 -9.46 4.54
CA LEU A 169 1.54 -8.58 5.37
C LEU A 169 2.23 -9.38 6.46
N ASP A 170 3.46 -9.00 6.78
CA ASP A 170 4.28 -9.64 7.80
C ASP A 170 4.85 -8.57 8.75
N PRO A 171 4.48 -8.57 10.04
CA PRO A 171 3.53 -9.48 10.71
C PRO A 171 2.10 -9.42 10.15
N PRO A 172 1.30 -10.50 10.26
CA PRO A 172 -0.06 -10.51 9.76
C PRO A 172 -0.96 -9.56 10.54
N VAL A 173 -1.83 -8.85 9.81
CA VAL A 173 -2.91 -8.01 10.38
C VAL A 173 -4.26 -8.71 10.36
N LEU A 174 -4.42 -9.72 9.50
CA LEU A 174 -5.60 -10.56 9.40
C LEU A 174 -5.22 -11.99 9.79
N SER A 175 -5.84 -12.54 10.82
CA SER A 175 -5.64 -13.93 11.25
C SER A 175 -6.94 -14.71 11.12
N SER A 176 -6.95 -15.79 10.35
CA SER A 176 -8.08 -16.73 10.31
C SER A 176 -8.22 -17.43 11.67
N SER A 177 -9.45 -17.57 12.18
CA SER A 177 -9.65 -18.38 13.38
C SER A 177 -9.16 -19.83 13.17
N GLU A 178 -8.55 -20.41 14.20
CA GLU A 178 -8.01 -21.80 14.19
C GLU A 178 -9.08 -22.88 13.95
N ALA A 179 -10.37 -22.51 13.95
CA ALA A 179 -11.50 -23.41 13.82
C ALA A 179 -11.88 -23.68 12.34
N GLY A 180 -10.98 -24.32 11.59
CA GLY A 180 -11.33 -25.18 10.43
C GLY A 180 -12.08 -24.57 9.23
N GLY A 181 -12.30 -23.26 9.19
CA GLY A 181 -12.92 -22.55 8.07
C GLY A 181 -11.89 -21.70 7.32
N ASN A 182 -11.61 -22.02 6.05
CA ASN A 182 -10.76 -21.21 5.17
C ASN A 182 -11.43 -19.90 4.71
N SER A 183 -12.34 -19.33 5.51
CA SER A 183 -13.13 -18.17 5.13
C SER A 183 -12.55 -16.91 5.79
N ILE A 184 -12.26 -15.90 4.96
CA ILE A 184 -11.88 -14.54 5.42
C ILE A 184 -12.92 -13.95 6.39
N ARG A 185 -14.16 -14.44 6.37
CA ARG A 185 -15.25 -14.00 7.25
C ARG A 185 -15.03 -14.34 8.72
N ASP A 186 -14.20 -15.34 9.00
CA ASP A 186 -13.87 -15.75 10.36
C ASP A 186 -12.51 -15.18 10.80
N ALA A 187 -11.94 -14.25 10.02
CA ALA A 187 -10.69 -13.60 10.34
C ALA A 187 -10.90 -12.46 11.35
N THR A 188 -9.91 -12.26 12.22
CA THR A 188 -9.83 -11.10 13.10
C THR A 188 -8.79 -10.13 12.58
N PHE A 189 -9.05 -8.84 12.76
CA PHE A 189 -8.04 -7.82 12.53
C PHE A 189 -7.25 -7.58 13.82
N SER A 190 -5.93 -7.45 13.71
CA SER A 190 -5.08 -7.02 14.82
C SER A 190 -4.01 -6.05 14.34
N GLN A 191 -3.72 -5.03 15.15
CA GLN A 191 -2.62 -4.13 14.88
C GLN A 191 -1.29 -4.85 15.09
N ARG A 192 -0.32 -4.60 14.22
CA ARG A 192 1.03 -5.17 14.35
C ARG A 192 1.80 -4.48 15.46
N THR A 193 2.81 -5.15 15.99
CA THR A 193 3.81 -4.56 16.91
C THR A 193 5.07 -4.07 16.19
N PHE A 194 5.18 -4.32 14.88
CA PHE A 194 6.32 -3.96 14.05
C PHE A 194 5.90 -3.91 12.58
N CYS A 195 6.65 -3.17 11.76
CA CYS A 195 6.57 -3.18 10.31
C CYS A 195 7.96 -3.03 9.71
N SER A 196 8.14 -3.24 8.40
CA SER A 196 9.43 -2.95 7.77
C SER A 196 9.82 -1.47 7.93
N THR A 197 11.12 -1.21 8.07
CA THR A 197 11.65 0.16 8.11
C THR A 197 11.27 0.95 6.85
N SER A 198 11.16 0.28 5.71
CA SER A 198 10.70 0.88 4.46
C SER A 198 9.28 1.43 4.57
N LEU A 199 8.34 0.62 5.10
CA LEU A 199 6.95 1.06 5.29
C LEU A 199 6.88 2.23 6.27
N PHE A 200 7.64 2.19 7.36
CA PHE A 200 7.70 3.28 8.33
C PHE A 200 8.26 4.58 7.72
N LEU A 201 9.34 4.51 6.94
CA LEU A 201 9.89 5.67 6.24
C LEU A 201 8.91 6.23 5.21
N MET A 202 8.16 5.38 4.51
CA MET A 202 7.08 5.82 3.62
C MET A 202 5.98 6.55 4.39
N ALA A 203 5.62 6.11 5.59
CA ALA A 203 4.65 6.79 6.45
C ALA A 203 5.13 8.18 6.87
N LEU A 204 6.41 8.32 7.26
CA LEU A 204 7.01 9.63 7.55
C LEU A 204 7.03 10.53 6.31
N SER A 205 7.39 9.98 5.16
CA SER A 205 7.34 10.71 3.89
C SER A 205 5.93 11.13 3.50
N TYR A 206 4.92 10.32 3.82
CA TYR A 206 3.51 10.64 3.62
C TYR A 206 3.11 11.85 4.47
N ILE A 207 3.49 11.87 5.75
CA ILE A 207 3.27 13.02 6.64
C ILE A 207 3.94 14.28 6.07
N VAL A 208 5.22 14.22 5.70
CA VAL A 208 5.91 15.40 5.12
C VAL A 208 5.17 15.96 3.91
N ARG A 209 4.66 15.08 3.03
CA ARG A 209 3.93 15.47 1.80
C ARG A 209 2.54 16.07 2.07
N GLU A 210 1.77 15.47 2.96
CA GLU A 210 0.39 15.92 3.26
C GLU A 210 0.38 17.30 3.92
N TYR A 211 1.38 17.62 4.74
CA TYR A 211 1.53 18.93 5.37
C TYR A 211 2.26 19.97 4.50
N ASP A 212 2.36 19.72 3.19
CA ASP A 212 3.01 20.58 2.18
C ASP A 212 4.41 21.06 2.58
N THR A 213 5.12 20.22 3.33
CA THR A 213 6.44 20.54 3.84
C THR A 213 7.50 19.98 2.88
N THR A 214 8.56 20.74 2.65
CA THR A 214 9.68 20.29 1.83
C THR A 214 10.55 19.30 2.58
N PHE A 215 11.08 18.30 1.87
CA PHE A 215 12.15 17.47 2.42
C PHE A 215 13.32 18.35 2.89
N GLY A 216 13.93 17.97 4.01
CA GLY A 216 14.97 18.76 4.70
C GLY A 216 14.42 19.80 5.68
N ALA A 217 13.12 20.07 5.72
CA ALA A 217 12.52 20.92 6.75
C ALA A 217 12.21 20.13 8.03
N LEU A 218 12.14 20.86 9.14
CA LEU A 218 11.78 20.34 10.46
C LEU A 218 10.26 20.14 10.55
N VAL A 219 9.82 18.91 10.75
CA VAL A 219 8.41 18.54 10.90
C VAL A 219 8.14 18.09 12.32
N LYS A 220 7.18 18.72 12.98
CA LYS A 220 6.70 18.28 14.30
C LYS A 220 5.87 17.01 14.14
N ILE A 221 6.14 16.02 14.99
CA ILE A 221 5.38 14.78 15.12
C ILE A 221 4.70 14.81 16.49
N ASP A 222 3.48 15.33 16.51
CA ASP A 222 2.58 15.24 17.65
C ASP A 222 1.78 13.92 17.61
N ASP A 223 0.87 13.73 18.57
CA ASP A 223 0.07 12.50 18.67
C ASP A 223 -0.82 12.25 17.44
N THR A 224 -1.24 13.32 16.76
CA THR A 224 -1.99 13.21 15.50
C THR A 224 -1.10 12.64 14.39
N GLN A 225 0.10 13.18 14.21
CA GLN A 225 1.03 12.63 13.19
C GLN A 225 1.49 11.22 13.54
N LYS A 226 1.67 10.90 14.83
CA LYS A 226 1.95 9.51 15.27
C LYS A 226 0.82 8.58 14.86
N GLN A 227 -0.43 8.95 15.10
CA GLN A 227 -1.59 8.14 14.69
C GLN A 227 -1.68 7.97 13.17
N VAL A 228 -1.36 9.01 12.40
CA VAL A 228 -1.28 8.91 10.94
C VAL A 228 -0.23 7.88 10.52
N ALA A 229 0.98 7.95 11.09
CA ALA A 229 2.04 6.98 10.78
C ALA A 229 1.66 5.55 11.20
N CYS A 230 1.03 5.40 12.37
CA CYS A 230 0.64 4.09 12.91
C CYS A 230 -0.47 3.45 12.07
N ARG A 231 -1.49 4.22 11.65
CA ARG A 231 -2.52 3.77 10.71
C ARG A 231 -1.93 3.41 9.36
N PHE A 232 -1.04 4.25 8.82
CA PHE A 232 -0.34 3.98 7.56
C PHE A 232 0.43 2.65 7.61
N CYS A 233 1.07 2.32 8.73
CA CYS A 233 1.84 1.09 8.88
C CYS A 233 1.03 -0.09 9.42
N LEU A 234 -0.23 0.13 9.82
CA LEU A 234 -1.06 -0.80 10.60
C LEU A 234 -0.37 -1.32 11.88
N ILE A 235 0.47 -0.51 12.52
CA ILE A 235 1.10 -0.82 13.80
C ILE A 235 0.32 -0.17 14.95
N ASN A 236 0.42 -0.72 16.16
CA ASN A 236 -0.12 -0.04 17.34
C ASN A 236 0.68 1.22 17.68
N GLU A 237 0.06 2.16 18.39
CA GLU A 237 0.69 3.46 18.72
C GLU A 237 1.94 3.31 19.59
N THR A 238 1.99 2.30 20.46
CA THR A 238 3.15 2.07 21.34
C THR A 238 4.38 1.59 20.59
N SER A 239 4.23 1.13 19.34
CA SER A 239 5.32 0.70 18.47
C SER A 239 6.00 1.86 17.74
N PHE A 240 5.43 3.07 17.76
CA PHE A 240 5.96 4.20 16.99
C PHE A 240 7.42 4.53 17.35
N ASP A 241 7.74 4.68 18.63
CA ASP A 241 9.07 5.08 19.07
C ASP A 241 10.12 4.01 18.73
N LEU A 242 9.75 2.73 18.86
CA LEU A 242 10.58 1.60 18.46
C LEU A 242 10.90 1.65 16.95
N MET A 243 9.87 1.89 16.13
CA MET A 243 10.04 1.99 14.68
C MET A 243 10.89 3.20 14.27
N LEU A 244 10.73 4.33 14.97
CA LEU A 244 11.53 5.53 14.74
C LEU A 244 13.01 5.29 15.06
N ASP A 245 13.31 4.66 16.20
CA ASP A 245 14.69 4.34 16.59
C ASP A 245 15.32 3.27 15.68
N GLU A 246 14.54 2.34 15.12
CA GLU A 246 15.02 1.41 14.08
C GLU A 246 15.31 2.15 12.77
N ALA A 247 14.43 3.04 12.33
CA ALA A 247 14.64 3.83 11.11
C ALA A 247 15.89 4.71 11.19
N LEU A 248 16.09 5.40 12.33
CA LEU A 248 17.29 6.20 12.59
C LEU A 248 18.60 5.39 12.50
N ARG A 249 18.57 4.11 12.86
CA ARG A 249 19.75 3.24 12.79
C ARG A 249 20.03 2.74 11.38
N ARG A 250 19.03 2.70 10.49
CA ARG A 250 19.17 2.17 9.14
C ARG A 250 19.46 3.21 8.08
N VAL A 251 18.97 4.44 8.22
CA VAL A 251 19.12 5.46 7.18
C VAL A 251 19.78 6.73 7.72
N SER A 252 20.69 7.29 6.93
CA SER A 252 21.40 8.52 7.27
C SER A 252 20.62 9.80 6.94
N TYR A 253 19.55 9.69 6.16
CA TYR A 253 18.76 10.84 5.70
C TYR A 253 17.58 11.19 6.62
N LEU A 254 17.42 10.47 7.73
CA LEU A 254 16.47 10.76 8.80
C LEU A 254 17.22 11.33 10.02
N SER A 255 16.69 12.39 10.62
CA SER A 255 17.20 12.94 11.87
C SER A 255 16.06 13.30 12.81
N VAL A 256 16.30 13.19 14.12
CA VAL A 256 15.31 13.47 15.16
C VAL A 256 15.86 14.48 16.16
N GLN A 257 15.04 15.48 16.49
CA GLN A 257 15.26 16.39 17.60
C GLN A 257 14.11 16.22 18.60
N ARG A 258 14.44 15.90 19.85
CA ARG A 258 13.45 15.75 20.93
C ARG A 258 13.36 17.07 21.68
N GLY A 259 12.21 17.72 21.60
CA GLY A 259 11.88 18.94 22.34
C GLY A 259 11.01 18.65 23.55
N TRP A 260 10.76 19.69 24.36
CA TRP A 260 9.86 19.61 25.51
C TRP A 260 8.38 19.48 25.10
N ASP A 261 8.04 19.88 23.87
CA ASP A 261 6.67 19.91 23.35
C ASP A 261 6.42 18.87 22.23
N GLY A 262 7.35 17.93 22.03
CA GLY A 262 7.20 16.83 21.09
C GLY A 262 8.48 16.36 20.42
N ILE A 263 8.32 15.48 19.43
CA ILE A 263 9.39 14.99 18.57
C ILE A 263 9.37 15.79 17.28
N TYR A 264 10.53 16.20 16.81
CA TYR A 264 10.69 16.83 15.51
C TYR A 264 11.58 15.94 14.64
N ILE A 265 11.16 15.72 13.41
CA ILE A 265 11.93 14.94 12.44
C ILE A 265 12.39 15.82 11.29
N VAL A 266 13.53 15.47 10.71
CA VAL A 266 13.96 15.98 9.41
C VAL A 266 14.17 14.78 8.51
N LEU A 267 13.44 14.74 7.41
CA LEU A 267 13.59 13.75 6.35
C LEU A 267 14.21 14.46 5.14
N ASN A 268 15.50 14.26 4.90
CA ASN A 268 16.27 15.03 3.91
C ASN A 268 15.95 14.67 2.46
N GLN A 269 15.39 13.49 2.22
CA GLN A 269 15.01 13.02 0.90
C GLN A 269 13.79 12.10 0.97
N ARG A 270 13.13 11.92 -0.17
CA ARG A 270 12.09 10.91 -0.31
C ARG A 270 12.74 9.51 -0.21
N PRO A 271 12.17 8.57 0.57
CA PRO A 271 12.62 7.18 0.54
C PRO A 271 12.38 6.57 -0.85
N GLU A 272 13.40 5.92 -1.40
CA GLU A 272 13.33 5.21 -2.69
C GLU A 272 13.42 3.70 -2.46
N ILE A 273 12.89 2.88 -3.39
CA ILE A 273 12.93 1.41 -3.24
C ILE A 273 14.37 0.90 -3.05
N ARG A 274 15.33 1.57 -3.70
CA ARG A 274 16.75 1.24 -3.65
C ARG A 274 17.33 1.31 -2.24
N ASP A 275 16.80 2.17 -1.39
CA ASP A 275 17.22 2.29 0.02
C ASP A 275 16.94 1.02 0.84
N PHE A 276 16.13 0.09 0.30
CA PHE A 276 15.64 -1.08 1.03
C PHE A 276 16.19 -2.42 0.52
N ILE A 277 16.96 -2.39 -0.57
CA ILE A 277 17.53 -3.59 -1.19
C ILE A 277 18.75 -4.08 -0.40
N GLU A 278 19.53 -3.16 0.18
CA GLU A 278 20.76 -3.44 0.95
C GLU A 278 20.50 -4.15 2.28
#